data_AF-A0A3N7EZ93-F1
#
_entry.id   AF-A0A3N7EZ93-F1
#
_cell.length_a   1.000
_cell.length_b   1.000
_cell.length_c   1.000
_cell.angle_alpha   90.00
_cell.angle_beta   90.00
_cell.angle_gamma   90.00
#
_symmetry.space_group_name_H-M   'P 1'
#
loop_
_entity.id
_entity.type
_entity.pdbx_description
1 polymer ?
#
loop_
_entity_poly.entity_id
_entity_poly.type
_entity_poly.pdbx_seq_one_letter_code
_entity_poly.pdbx_strand_id
1 'polypeptide(L)'
;MIATLVDFYINVIALAAWISYKESNFITATIWILLLICFGSITTCVYIFIQFLKLSPKESLQDPVYRVLLRHESKGVEQKMKQSAVMSARIAFSVLGFLMLGTLIYTLLTDGSPFRKELLTPWVVATLIDFYINVVALSVWVAYKESSLISGFLWILLLICFGSMTTCAYVVKQLVQLTSQDPVYLILFNRGNRAENRYERT
;
A
#
# COMPACT_ATOMS: atom_id res chain seq x y z
N MET A 1 5.11 -9.91 19.75
CA MET A 1 3.88 -10.32 19.04
C MET A 1 2.94 -9.16 18.78
N ILE A 2 2.70 -8.24 19.72
CA ILE A 2 1.80 -7.09 19.48
C ILE A 2 2.36 -6.16 18.39
N ALA A 3 3.65 -5.79 18.44
CA ALA A 3 4.26 -4.92 17.43
C ALA A 3 4.16 -5.49 16.00
N THR A 4 4.41 -6.79 15.80
CA THR A 4 4.30 -7.45 14.48
C THR A 4 2.87 -7.46 13.96
N LEU A 5 1.89 -7.55 14.85
CA LEU A 5 0.47 -7.55 14.50
C LEU A 5 0.01 -6.12 14.14
N VAL A 6 0.44 -5.12 14.90
CA VAL A 6 0.24 -3.70 14.56
C VAL A 6 0.85 -3.38 13.20
N ASP A 7 2.08 -3.81 12.95
CA ASP A 7 2.78 -3.63 11.69
C ASP A 7 1.98 -4.23 10.51
N PHE A 8 1.53 -5.48 10.68
CA PHE A 8 0.71 -6.18 9.71
C PHE A 8 -0.57 -5.41 9.37
N TYR A 9 -1.33 -4.95 10.37
CA TYR A 9 -2.59 -4.24 10.12
C TYR A 9 -2.39 -2.88 9.47
N ILE A 10 -1.28 -2.17 9.74
CA ILE A 10 -0.99 -0.90 9.05
C ILE A 10 -0.76 -1.14 7.55
N ASN A 11 -0.02 -2.20 7.19
CA ASN A 11 0.15 -2.57 5.78
C ASN A 11 -1.16 -3.04 5.13
N VAL A 12 -2.00 -3.78 5.87
CA VAL A 12 -3.35 -4.15 5.42
C VAL A 12 -4.22 -2.92 5.14
N ILE A 13 -4.16 -1.88 5.98
CA ILE A 13 -4.88 -0.62 5.75
C ILE A 13 -4.43 0.04 4.44
N ALA A 14 -3.12 0.06 4.17
CA ALA A 14 -2.61 0.62 2.92
C ALA A 14 -3.14 -0.14 1.68
N LEU A 15 -3.19 -1.47 1.75
CA LEU A 15 -3.75 -2.32 0.69
C LEU A 15 -5.27 -2.19 0.57
N ALA A 16 -5.99 -2.10 1.69
CA ALA A 16 -7.43 -1.87 1.73
C ALA A 16 -7.80 -0.52 1.10
N ALA A 17 -7.00 0.53 1.35
CA ALA A 17 -7.16 1.82 0.70
C ALA A 17 -7.00 1.73 -0.82
N TRP A 18 -6.03 0.93 -1.29
CA TRP A 18 -5.86 0.66 -2.72
C TRP A 18 -7.05 -0.11 -3.33
N ILE A 19 -7.52 -1.18 -2.68
CA ILE A 19 -8.69 -1.95 -3.12
C ILE A 19 -9.94 -1.06 -3.18
N SER A 20 -10.15 -0.24 -2.14
CA SER A 20 -11.28 0.70 -2.06
C SER A 20 -11.28 1.70 -3.22
N TYR A 21 -10.10 2.16 -3.63
CA TYR A 21 -9.95 3.02 -4.79
C TYR A 21 -10.22 2.28 -6.10
N LYS A 22 -9.72 1.05 -6.24
CA LYS A 22 -9.83 0.28 -7.49
C LYS A 22 -11.27 -0.16 -7.77
N GLU A 23 -12.02 -0.56 -6.77
CA GLU A 23 -13.40 -1.00 -6.94
C GLU A 23 -14.36 0.17 -7.18
N SER A 24 -15.26 0.03 -8.14
CA SER A 24 -16.36 1.00 -8.34
C SER A 24 -17.49 0.79 -7.34
N ASN A 25 -17.74 -0.48 -7.00
CA ASN A 25 -18.85 -0.90 -6.19
C ASN A 25 -18.42 -1.00 -4.73
N PHE A 26 -19.02 -0.18 -3.86
CA PHE A 26 -18.72 -0.17 -2.43
C PHE A 26 -18.92 -1.55 -1.76
N ILE A 27 -19.92 -2.31 -2.22
CA ILE A 27 -20.19 -3.67 -1.73
C ILE A 27 -19.01 -4.60 -2.05
N THR A 28 -18.55 -4.59 -3.31
CA THR A 28 -17.42 -5.41 -3.75
C THR A 28 -16.13 -5.00 -3.03
N ALA A 29 -15.90 -3.69 -2.86
CA ALA A 29 -14.78 -3.18 -2.06
C ALA A 29 -14.83 -3.72 -0.62
N THR A 30 -15.99 -3.64 0.03
CA THR A 30 -16.17 -4.09 1.42
C THR A 30 -15.96 -5.59 1.57
N ILE A 31 -16.44 -6.38 0.61
CA ILE A 31 -16.20 -7.84 0.57
C ILE A 31 -14.70 -8.13 0.47
N TRP A 32 -13.98 -7.47 -0.44
CA TRP A 32 -12.53 -7.67 -0.58
C TRP A 32 -11.75 -7.23 0.66
N ILE A 33 -12.15 -6.13 1.30
CA ILE A 33 -11.53 -5.65 2.54
C ILE A 33 -11.78 -6.64 3.69
N LEU A 34 -12.99 -7.17 3.81
CA LEU A 34 -13.30 -8.19 4.81
C LEU A 34 -12.46 -9.45 4.58
N LEU A 35 -12.37 -9.91 3.33
CA LEU A 35 -11.53 -11.04 2.96
C LEU A 35 -10.04 -10.75 3.22
N LEU A 36 -9.59 -9.51 3.04
CA LEU A 36 -8.22 -9.12 3.31
C LEU A 36 -7.91 -9.16 4.81
N ILE A 37 -8.86 -8.73 5.65
CA ILE A 37 -8.72 -8.80 7.11
C ILE A 37 -8.74 -10.26 7.59
N CYS A 38 -9.57 -11.12 7.00
CA CYS A 38 -9.69 -12.51 7.42
C CYS A 38 -8.57 -13.43 6.91
N PHE A 39 -8.14 -13.27 5.65
CA PHE A 39 -7.24 -14.20 4.97
C PHE A 39 -5.90 -13.58 4.56
N GLY A 40 -5.70 -12.28 4.80
CA GLY A 40 -4.42 -11.62 4.59
C GLY A 40 -3.92 -11.72 3.16
N SER A 41 -2.71 -12.25 2.99
CA SER A 41 -2.00 -12.32 1.72
C SER A 41 -2.66 -13.22 0.67
N ILE A 42 -3.43 -14.23 1.07
CA ILE A 42 -4.16 -15.06 0.12
C ILE A 42 -5.11 -14.17 -0.70
N THR A 43 -5.82 -13.27 -0.01
CA THR A 43 -6.72 -12.32 -0.65
C THR A 43 -5.97 -11.34 -1.54
N THR A 44 -4.80 -10.84 -1.13
CA THR A 44 -4.02 -9.91 -1.97
C THR A 44 -3.52 -10.59 -3.24
N CYS A 45 -3.01 -11.81 -3.14
CA CYS A 45 -2.57 -12.61 -4.28
C CYS A 45 -3.73 -12.91 -5.23
N VAL A 46 -4.87 -13.37 -4.71
CA VAL A 46 -6.06 -13.65 -5.53
C VAL A 46 -6.56 -12.38 -6.21
N TYR A 47 -6.61 -11.26 -5.49
CA TYR A 47 -7.07 -9.98 -6.05
C TYR A 47 -6.16 -9.50 -7.19
N ILE A 48 -4.84 -9.49 -6.96
CA ILE A 48 -3.85 -9.12 -7.97
C ILE A 48 -3.93 -10.06 -9.18
N PHE A 49 -4.03 -11.36 -8.95
CA PHE A 49 -4.15 -12.35 -10.02
C PHE A 49 -5.42 -12.15 -10.87
N ILE A 50 -6.58 -11.92 -10.24
CA ILE A 50 -7.82 -11.60 -10.95
C ILE A 50 -7.66 -10.32 -11.77
N GLN A 51 -6.96 -9.32 -11.24
CA GLN A 51 -6.68 -8.10 -12.01
C GLN A 51 -5.79 -8.36 -13.23
N PHE A 52 -4.78 -9.22 -13.09
CA PHE A 52 -3.95 -9.65 -14.23
C PHE A 52 -4.75 -10.45 -15.26
N LEU A 53 -5.66 -11.33 -14.85
CA LEU A 53 -6.51 -12.07 -15.78
C LEU A 53 -7.50 -11.17 -16.54
N LYS A 54 -7.93 -10.06 -15.93
CA LYS A 54 -8.79 -9.07 -16.59
C LYS A 54 -8.05 -8.25 -17.65
N LEU A 55 -6.72 -8.33 -17.75
CA LEU A 55 -5.97 -7.68 -18.82
C LEU A 55 -6.06 -8.49 -20.12
N SER A 56 -6.47 -7.83 -21.21
CA SER A 56 -6.50 -8.42 -22.54
C SER A 56 -5.09 -8.61 -23.11
N PRO A 57 -4.77 -9.74 -23.79
CA PRO A 57 -3.43 -10.05 -24.30
C PRO A 57 -2.82 -8.99 -25.23
N LYS A 58 -3.66 -8.20 -25.93
CA LYS A 58 -3.21 -7.17 -26.89
C LYS A 58 -2.75 -5.86 -26.22
N GLU A 59 -3.09 -5.65 -24.94
CA GLU A 59 -2.76 -4.43 -24.18
C GLU A 59 -1.64 -4.61 -23.15
N SER A 60 -1.17 -5.86 -22.94
CA SER A 60 -0.14 -6.21 -21.97
C SER A 60 1.26 -5.63 -22.27
N LEU A 61 1.48 -5.13 -23.49
CA LEU A 61 2.79 -4.65 -23.96
C LEU A 61 3.12 -3.21 -23.51
N GLN A 62 2.13 -2.42 -23.09
CA GLN A 62 2.29 -1.03 -22.69
C GLN A 62 1.90 -0.85 -21.21
N ASP A 63 2.85 -1.22 -20.33
CA ASP A 63 2.85 -1.04 -18.87
C ASP A 63 1.72 -1.78 -18.08
N PRO A 64 1.90 -3.08 -17.77
CA PRO A 64 0.89 -3.88 -17.09
C PRO A 64 0.61 -3.41 -15.66
N VAL A 65 1.63 -2.92 -14.94
CA VAL A 65 1.48 -2.45 -13.55
C VAL A 65 0.66 -1.16 -13.51
N TYR A 66 0.88 -0.26 -14.47
CA TYR A 66 0.06 0.95 -14.60
C TYR A 66 -1.43 0.63 -14.71
N ARG A 67 -1.81 -0.30 -15.58
CA ARG A 67 -3.22 -0.67 -15.80
C ARG A 67 -3.83 -1.44 -14.63
N VAL A 68 -3.05 -2.27 -13.92
CA VAL A 68 -3.48 -2.88 -12.65
C VAL A 68 -3.76 -1.81 -11.59
N LEU A 69 -3.03 -0.71 -11.57
CA LEU A 69 -3.27 0.39 -10.63
C LEU A 69 -4.40 1.34 -11.09
N LEU A 70 -4.63 1.45 -12.40
CA LEU A 70 -5.61 2.38 -12.96
C LEU A 70 -7.05 1.89 -12.75
N ARG A 71 -7.90 2.75 -12.18
CA ARG A 71 -9.33 2.48 -12.08
C ARG A 71 -9.98 2.72 -13.44
N HIS A 72 -10.68 1.73 -14.00
CA HIS A 72 -11.45 1.91 -15.24
C HIS A 72 -12.64 2.85 -14.95
N GLU A 73 -12.75 3.95 -15.69
CA GLU A 73 -13.51 5.11 -15.26
C GLU A 73 -15.04 4.96 -15.26
N SER A 74 -15.66 5.52 -14.22
CA SER A 74 -16.90 6.30 -14.32
C SER A 74 -16.51 7.76 -14.03
N LYS A 75 -16.29 8.53 -15.10
CA LYS A 75 -16.16 10.00 -15.04
C LYS A 75 -17.53 10.58 -14.71
N GLY A 76 -17.65 11.31 -13.60
CA GLY A 76 -18.84 12.13 -13.41
C GLY A 76 -19.03 12.80 -12.04
N VAL A 77 -18.88 12.08 -10.93
CA VAL A 77 -19.54 12.54 -9.69
C VAL A 77 -18.60 13.07 -8.60
N GLU A 78 -17.31 12.75 -8.64
CA GLU A 78 -16.51 12.79 -7.41
C GLU A 78 -15.47 13.92 -7.33
N GLN A 79 -15.63 15.03 -8.07
CA GLN A 79 -14.62 16.11 -8.06
C GLN A 79 -14.76 17.10 -6.89
N LYS A 80 -15.96 17.18 -6.27
CA LYS A 80 -16.28 18.26 -5.31
C LYS A 80 -15.86 18.03 -3.86
N MET A 81 -15.34 16.86 -3.49
CA MET A 81 -14.94 16.51 -2.11
C MET A 81 -13.41 16.29 -1.95
N LYS A 82 -12.61 16.62 -2.97
CA LYS A 82 -11.25 16.07 -3.17
C LYS A 82 -10.08 16.79 -2.50
N GLN A 83 -10.26 17.98 -1.93
CA GLN A 83 -9.16 18.70 -1.27
C GLN A 83 -8.95 18.28 0.21
N SER A 84 -10.00 17.86 0.93
CA SER A 84 -9.87 17.41 2.34
C SER A 84 -9.33 15.98 2.47
N ALA A 85 -9.48 15.16 1.41
CA ALA A 85 -9.04 13.76 1.40
C ALA A 85 -7.51 13.60 1.41
N VAL A 86 -6.77 14.51 0.75
CA VAL A 86 -5.30 14.47 0.74
C VAL A 86 -4.73 14.82 2.11
N MET A 87 -5.28 15.87 2.74
CA MET A 87 -4.84 16.32 4.05
C MET A 87 -5.16 15.29 5.13
N SER A 88 -6.36 14.71 5.09
CA SER A 88 -6.75 13.63 6.01
C SER A 88 -5.87 12.37 5.83
N ALA A 89 -5.55 11.98 4.60
CA ALA A 89 -4.63 10.86 4.34
C ALA A 89 -3.22 11.13 4.90
N ARG A 90 -2.68 12.35 4.71
CA ARG A 90 -1.36 12.74 5.25
C ARG A 90 -1.34 12.59 6.77
N ILE A 91 -2.36 13.11 7.45
CA ILE A 91 -2.48 13.04 8.91
C ILE A 91 -2.62 11.58 9.34
N ALA A 92 -3.52 10.81 8.71
CA ALA A 92 -3.76 9.40 9.05
C ALA A 92 -2.49 8.54 8.92
N PHE A 93 -1.81 8.57 7.77
CA PHE A 93 -0.58 7.78 7.58
C PHE A 93 0.57 8.27 8.46
N SER A 94 0.63 9.56 8.81
CA SER A 94 1.63 10.07 9.76
C SER A 94 1.36 9.54 11.17
N VAL A 95 0.11 9.59 11.63
CA VAL A 95 -0.30 9.05 12.94
C VAL A 95 -0.02 7.55 13.02
N LEU A 96 -0.35 6.78 11.98
CA LEU A 96 -0.04 5.35 11.90
C LEU A 96 1.47 5.08 11.96
N GLY A 97 2.28 5.89 11.28
CA GLY A 97 3.74 5.79 11.32
C GLY A 97 4.32 6.08 12.71
N PHE A 98 3.84 7.12 13.38
CA PHE A 98 4.25 7.43 14.76
C PHE A 98 3.78 6.37 15.76
N LEU A 99 2.58 5.83 15.56
CA LEU A 99 2.08 4.70 16.36
C LEU A 99 2.99 3.49 16.21
N MET A 100 3.37 3.13 14.98
CA MET A 100 4.32 2.03 14.75
C MET A 100 5.67 2.29 15.40
N LEU A 101 6.24 3.49 15.24
CA LEU A 101 7.50 3.86 15.87
C LEU A 101 7.43 3.76 17.40
N GLY A 102 6.34 4.25 18.01
CA GLY A 102 6.08 4.12 19.43
C GLY A 102 6.00 2.66 19.88
N THR A 103 5.31 1.81 19.12
CA THR A 103 5.22 0.37 19.43
C THR A 103 6.58 -0.34 19.30
N LEU A 104 7.42 0.04 18.32
CA LEU A 104 8.77 -0.51 18.18
C LEU A 104 9.64 -0.12 19.37
N ILE A 105 9.68 1.17 19.73
CA ILE A 105 10.47 1.67 20.87
C ILE A 105 10.00 1.00 22.16
N TYR A 106 8.69 0.94 22.39
CA TYR A 106 8.11 0.29 23.57
C TYR A 106 8.52 -1.18 23.65
N THR A 107 8.41 -1.91 22.54
CA THR A 107 8.74 -3.34 22.49
C THR A 107 10.26 -3.58 22.65
N LEU A 108 11.10 -2.74 22.06
CA LEU A 108 12.56 -2.78 22.23
C LEU A 108 12.97 -2.57 23.69
N LEU A 109 12.30 -1.65 24.40
CA LEU A 109 12.60 -1.34 25.80
C LEU A 109 12.06 -2.40 26.77
N THR A 110 10.93 -3.02 26.46
CA THR A 110 10.27 -3.99 27.37
C THR A 110 10.67 -5.44 27.11
N ASP A 111 10.65 -5.87 25.84
CA ASP A 111 10.91 -7.25 25.44
C ASP A 111 12.38 -7.50 25.00
N GLY A 112 13.15 -6.43 24.78
CA GLY A 112 14.54 -6.53 24.32
C GLY A 112 14.64 -6.92 22.85
N SER A 113 15.38 -8.00 22.54
CA SER A 113 15.58 -8.44 21.15
C SER A 113 14.40 -9.26 20.61
N PRO A 114 13.98 -9.05 19.35
CA PRO A 114 12.86 -9.79 18.75
C PRO A 114 13.16 -11.28 18.46
N PHE A 115 14.43 -11.70 18.51
CA PHE A 115 14.88 -13.04 18.11
C PHE A 115 14.91 -14.04 19.28
N ARG A 116 13.80 -14.23 19.98
CA ARG A 116 13.65 -15.33 20.96
C ARG A 116 12.91 -16.50 20.33
N LYS A 117 13.54 -17.68 20.30
CA LYS A 117 12.99 -18.91 19.70
C LYS A 117 11.65 -19.32 20.34
N GLU A 118 11.44 -18.97 21.60
CA GLU A 118 10.20 -19.22 22.35
C GLU A 118 8.97 -18.49 21.78
N LEU A 119 9.18 -17.40 21.01
CA LEU A 119 8.10 -16.62 20.41
C LEU A 119 7.73 -17.08 18.98
N LEU A 120 8.53 -17.97 18.38
CA LEU A 120 8.33 -18.49 17.02
C LEU A 120 7.42 -19.72 17.02
N THR A 121 6.20 -19.58 17.55
CA THR A 121 5.19 -20.62 17.41
C THR A 121 4.79 -20.78 15.94
N PRO A 122 4.29 -21.95 15.51
CA PRO A 122 3.88 -22.18 14.12
C PRO A 122 2.88 -21.13 13.58
N TRP A 123 2.00 -20.65 14.46
CA TRP A 123 1.06 -19.57 14.14
C TRP A 123 1.76 -18.25 13.86
N VAL A 124 2.73 -17.85 14.69
CA VAL A 124 3.52 -16.62 14.48
C VAL A 124 4.33 -16.70 13.18
N VAL A 125 4.88 -17.88 12.86
CA VAL A 125 5.58 -18.11 11.58
C VAL A 125 4.62 -17.93 10.40
N ALA A 126 3.42 -18.49 10.47
CA ALA A 126 2.41 -18.32 9.41
C ALA A 126 2.01 -16.84 9.24
N THR A 127 1.80 -16.10 10.33
CA THR A 127 1.48 -14.65 10.25
C THR A 127 2.65 -13.84 9.70
N LEU A 128 3.90 -14.25 10.00
CA LEU A 128 5.09 -13.59 9.47
C LEU A 128 5.25 -13.82 7.96
N ILE A 129 5.00 -15.04 7.49
CA ILE A 129 4.98 -15.34 6.05
C ILE A 129 3.91 -14.49 5.36
N ASP A 130 2.70 -14.45 5.93
CA ASP A 130 1.58 -13.67 5.41
C ASP A 130 1.94 -12.17 5.31
N PHE A 131 2.57 -11.62 6.34
CA PHE A 131 3.09 -10.27 6.37
C PHE A 131 4.09 -10.01 5.22
N TYR A 132 5.08 -10.89 5.05
CA TYR A 132 6.10 -10.69 4.03
C TYR A 132 5.56 -10.79 2.60
N ILE A 133 4.55 -11.61 2.34
CA ILE A 133 3.90 -11.64 1.01
C ILE A 133 3.23 -10.29 0.72
N ASN A 134 2.57 -9.69 1.71
CA ASN A 134 2.00 -8.33 1.57
C ASN A 134 3.08 -7.26 1.37
N VAL A 135 4.22 -7.38 2.08
CA VAL A 135 5.38 -6.49 1.88
C VAL A 135 5.95 -6.64 0.47
N VAL A 136 5.99 -7.86 -0.09
CA VAL A 136 6.42 -8.09 -1.48
C VAL A 136 5.50 -7.34 -2.45
N ALA A 137 4.18 -7.43 -2.30
CA ALA A 137 3.25 -6.67 -3.14
C ALA A 137 3.49 -5.15 -3.08
N LEU A 138 3.71 -4.61 -1.88
CA LEU A 138 4.07 -3.19 -1.70
C LEU A 138 5.44 -2.85 -2.30
N SER A 139 6.42 -3.75 -2.19
CA SER A 139 7.77 -3.57 -2.72
C SER A 139 7.78 -3.46 -4.25
N VAL A 140 6.96 -4.27 -4.93
CA VAL A 140 6.77 -4.22 -6.39
C VAL A 140 6.18 -2.86 -6.79
N TRP A 141 5.21 -2.36 -6.03
CA TRP A 141 4.64 -1.03 -6.25
C TRP A 141 5.66 0.10 -6.03
N VAL A 142 6.50 0.01 -5.00
CA VAL A 142 7.60 0.97 -4.77
C VAL A 142 8.64 0.91 -5.89
N ALA A 143 9.04 -0.28 -6.32
CA ALA A 143 9.97 -0.48 -7.42
C ALA A 143 9.46 0.14 -8.73
N TYR A 144 8.16 0.02 -8.99
CA TYR A 144 7.51 0.65 -10.14
C TYR A 144 7.54 2.19 -10.09
N LYS A 145 7.49 2.78 -8.89
CA LYS A 145 7.47 4.23 -8.70
C LYS A 145 8.81 4.90 -8.69
N GLU A 146 9.84 4.20 -8.23
CA GLU A 146 11.17 4.77 -8.17
C GLU A 146 11.82 4.75 -9.55
N SER A 147 12.22 5.92 -10.03
CA SER A 147 12.89 6.05 -11.34
C SER A 147 14.32 5.50 -11.33
N SER A 148 14.90 5.29 -10.14
CA SER A 148 16.25 4.77 -9.98
C SER A 148 16.23 3.46 -9.21
N LEU A 149 16.96 2.47 -9.73
CA LEU A 149 17.10 1.15 -9.11
C LEU A 149 17.71 1.25 -7.71
N ILE A 150 18.61 2.21 -7.47
CA ILE A 150 19.27 2.43 -6.19
C ILE A 150 18.26 2.92 -5.14
N SER A 151 17.44 3.93 -5.48
CA SER A 151 16.38 4.41 -4.57
C SER A 151 15.36 3.31 -4.31
N GLY A 152 14.93 2.59 -5.37
CA GLY A 152 14.04 1.44 -5.24
C GLY A 152 14.59 0.38 -4.28
N PHE A 153 15.83 -0.05 -4.48
CA PHE A 153 16.50 -1.02 -3.61
C PHE A 153 16.58 -0.53 -2.15
N LEU A 154 16.93 0.74 -1.94
CA LEU A 154 17.01 1.33 -0.60
C LEU A 154 15.65 1.32 0.10
N TRP A 155 14.57 1.70 -0.60
CA TRP A 155 13.21 1.66 -0.03
C TRP A 155 12.74 0.23 0.24
N ILE A 156 13.06 -0.73 -0.62
CA ILE A 156 12.72 -2.15 -0.41
C ILE A 156 13.47 -2.69 0.80
N LEU A 157 14.75 -2.37 0.95
CA LEU A 157 15.54 -2.76 2.12
C LEU A 157 14.93 -2.17 3.41
N LEU A 158 14.54 -0.90 3.37
CA LEU A 158 13.85 -0.28 4.50
C LEU A 158 12.50 -0.94 4.79
N LEU A 159 11.71 -1.33 3.78
CA LEU A 159 10.45 -2.04 3.97
C LEU A 159 10.66 -3.41 4.62
N ILE A 160 11.72 -4.13 4.25
CA ILE A 160 12.04 -5.44 4.84
C ILE A 160 12.50 -5.27 6.30
N CYS A 161 13.27 -4.23 6.60
CA CYS A 161 13.84 -4.00 7.94
C CYS A 161 12.85 -3.35 8.92
N PHE A 162 12.08 -2.36 8.47
CA PHE A 162 11.24 -1.51 9.32
C PHE A 162 9.73 -1.67 9.06
N GLY A 163 9.34 -2.44 8.05
CA GLY A 163 7.94 -2.76 7.78
C GLY A 163 7.09 -1.53 7.46
N SER A 164 5.95 -1.45 8.12
CA SER A 164 4.92 -0.41 7.93
C SER A 164 5.39 1.00 8.26
N MET A 165 6.41 1.18 9.10
CA MET A 165 6.98 2.52 9.33
C MET A 165 7.50 3.11 8.03
N THR A 166 8.16 2.28 7.21
CA THR A 166 8.64 2.67 5.88
C THR A 166 7.49 2.84 4.90
N THR A 167 6.46 1.98 4.95
CA THR A 167 5.25 2.14 4.13
C THR A 167 4.59 3.50 4.40
N CYS A 168 4.38 3.86 5.66
CA CYS A 168 3.82 5.15 6.06
C CYS A 168 4.70 6.31 5.63
N ALA A 169 6.02 6.25 5.89
CA ALA A 169 6.96 7.30 5.49
C ALA A 169 6.97 7.50 3.96
N TYR A 170 6.92 6.41 3.19
CA TYR A 170 6.88 6.46 1.73
C TYR A 170 5.57 7.08 1.23
N VAL A 171 4.42 6.66 1.77
CA VAL A 171 3.12 7.22 1.41
C VAL A 171 3.04 8.71 1.76
N VAL A 172 3.50 9.12 2.95
CA VAL A 172 3.54 10.53 3.36
C VAL A 172 4.46 11.34 2.45
N LYS A 173 5.68 10.85 2.15
CA LYS A 173 6.59 11.49 1.19
C LYS A 173 5.89 11.70 -0.16
N GLN A 174 5.18 10.68 -0.65
CA GLN A 174 4.48 10.73 -1.92
C GLN A 174 3.28 11.69 -1.90
N LEU A 175 2.58 11.78 -0.77
CA LEU A 175 1.49 12.72 -0.54
C LEU A 175 1.99 14.16 -0.43
N VAL A 176 3.15 14.42 0.19
CA VAL A 176 3.76 15.77 0.29
C VAL A 176 4.20 16.28 -1.08
N GLN A 177 4.68 15.38 -1.95
CA GLN A 177 5.02 15.71 -3.35
C GLN A 177 3.80 16.00 -4.24
N LEU A 178 2.58 15.70 -3.79
CA LEU A 178 1.36 16.12 -4.47
C LEU A 178 0.96 17.53 -4.05
N THR A 179 0.62 18.38 -5.02
CA THR A 179 0.04 19.69 -4.75
C THR A 179 -1.34 19.49 -4.09
N SER A 180 -1.74 20.39 -3.18
CA SER A 180 -3.00 20.25 -2.40
C SER A 180 -4.29 20.20 -3.24
N GLN A 181 -4.19 20.43 -4.56
CA GLN A 181 -5.30 20.38 -5.52
C GLN A 181 -5.37 19.04 -6.27
N ASP A 182 -4.35 18.18 -6.15
CA ASP A 182 -4.26 16.91 -6.86
C ASP A 182 -5.00 15.78 -6.12
N PRO A 183 -5.76 14.90 -6.82
CA PRO A 183 -6.46 13.81 -6.16
C PRO A 183 -5.53 12.76 -5.55
N VAL A 184 -5.92 12.22 -4.39
CA VAL A 184 -5.14 11.25 -3.59
C VAL A 184 -4.66 10.05 -4.40
N TYR A 185 -5.47 9.54 -5.32
CA TYR A 185 -5.11 8.35 -6.11
C TYR A 185 -3.90 8.54 -7.03
N LEU A 186 -3.48 9.78 -7.31
CA LEU A 186 -2.23 10.06 -8.04
C LEU A 186 -0.98 9.62 -7.27
N ILE A 187 -1.12 9.29 -5.98
CA ILE A 187 -0.05 8.60 -5.24
C ILE A 187 0.19 7.19 -5.76
N LEU A 188 -0.68 6.57 -6.56
CA LEU A 188 -0.49 5.19 -7.05
C LEU A 188 0.40 5.15 -8.30
N PHE A 189 0.38 6.19 -9.13
CA PHE A 189 1.09 6.23 -10.42
C PHE A 189 2.50 6.82 -10.32
N ASN A 190 3.40 6.40 -11.22
CA ASN A 190 4.74 6.96 -11.37
C ASN A 190 4.69 8.42 -11.88
N ARG A 191 5.77 9.19 -11.69
CA ARG A 191 5.90 10.61 -12.09
C ARG A 191 5.62 10.86 -13.57
N GLY A 192 6.08 9.97 -14.47
CA GLY A 192 5.82 10.08 -15.92
C GLY A 192 4.32 10.05 -16.22
N ASN A 193 3.65 9.00 -15.76
CA ASN A 193 2.21 8.80 -16.00
C ASN A 193 1.35 9.81 -15.22
N ARG A 194 1.87 10.41 -14.14
CA ARG A 194 1.23 11.53 -13.43
C ARG A 194 1.21 12.80 -14.28
N ALA A 195 2.27 13.07 -15.04
CA ALA A 195 2.32 14.22 -15.94
C ALA A 195 1.32 14.05 -17.09
N GLU A 196 1.30 12.86 -17.72
CA GLU A 196 0.37 12.51 -18.80
C GLU A 196 -1.11 12.68 -18.39
N ASN A 197 -1.51 12.13 -17.24
CA ASN A 197 -2.86 12.30 -16.70
C ASN A 197 -3.22 13.76 -16.37
N ARG A 198 -2.23 14.63 -16.14
CA ARG A 198 -2.47 16.06 -15.91
C ARG A 198 -2.75 16.78 -17.23
N TYR A 199 -2.09 16.38 -18.32
CA TYR A 199 -2.32 16.92 -19.67
C TYR A 199 -3.66 16.49 -20.26
N GLU A 200 -4.11 15.25 -20.04
CA GLU A 200 -5.45 14.81 -20.51
C GLU A 200 -6.61 15.53 -19.81
N ARG A 201 -6.35 16.26 -18.72
CA ARG A 201 -7.37 16.93 -17.91
C ARG A 201 -7.43 18.45 -18.12
N THR A 202 -6.52 19.02 -18.91
CA THR A 202 -6.48 20.43 -19.31
C THR A 202 -7.00 20.59 -20.73
#